data_AF-A0A4S3MKE3-F1
#
_entry.id   AF-A0A4S3MKE3-F1
#
_cell.length_a   1.000
_cell.length_b   1.000
_cell.length_c   1.000
_cell.angle_alpha   90.00
_cell.angle_beta   90.00
_cell.angle_gamma   90.00
#
_symmetry.space_group_name_H-M   'P 1'
#
loop_
_entity.id
_entity.type
_entity.pdbx_description
1 polymer ?
#
loop_
_entity_poly.entity_id
_entity_poly.type
_entity_poly.pdbx_seq_one_letter_code
_entity_poly.pdbx_strand_id
1 'polypeptide(L)'
;MQHLILSDDGFNVAHNAYHRLVAAIYFPLSARDQQQALILADIEKAEFVRVGGAKYKPTEIFRAASRIAEKRTAHIYLTGFVALSYIWQKDFGQSPSLNRSAIIASCAANSFGKIRWRPAIDPFGKERATSVTSDLSSVERIFRKYRSVAHICAAHVAASEYLAPTHLWDEVPEVTASLITNAAMYQAALSVSTNTSGWNIWDVHKHFPASLGQWPFLEPGEEVLSWIAHGYEVAVSEGLIKK
;
A
#
# COMPACT_ATOMS: atom_id res chain seq x y z
N MET A 1 7.88 4.58 -18.71
CA MET A 1 7.22 5.63 -17.92
C MET A 1 5.81 5.15 -17.59
N GLN A 2 5.45 5.04 -16.31
CA GLN A 2 4.15 4.54 -15.88
C GLN A 2 3.27 5.75 -15.51
N HIS A 3 2.15 5.95 -16.21
CA HIS A 3 1.22 7.02 -15.87
C HIS A 3 0.08 6.45 -15.05
N LEU A 4 0.02 6.82 -13.78
CA LEU A 4 -1.13 6.51 -12.93
C LEU A 4 -2.09 7.70 -12.98
N ILE A 5 -3.11 7.60 -13.84
CA ILE A 5 -4.10 8.65 -14.03
C ILE A 5 -5.15 8.51 -12.92
N LEU A 6 -5.21 9.44 -11.97
CA LEU A 6 -6.18 9.41 -10.85
C LEU A 6 -7.27 10.46 -11.00
N SER A 7 -7.25 11.20 -12.11
CA SER A 7 -8.22 12.20 -12.51
C SER A 7 -8.37 12.17 -14.02
N ASP A 8 -9.61 12.01 -14.50
CA ASP A 8 -9.88 11.95 -15.95
C ASP A 8 -10.00 13.36 -16.57
N ASP A 9 -10.34 14.37 -15.76
CA ASP A 9 -10.49 15.79 -16.14
C ASP A 9 -9.35 16.69 -15.63
N GLY A 10 -8.43 16.15 -14.83
CA GLY A 10 -7.35 16.88 -14.16
C GLY A 10 -7.75 17.58 -12.85
N PHE A 11 -9.04 17.62 -12.51
CA PHE A 11 -9.57 18.36 -11.36
C PHE A 11 -10.17 17.44 -10.29
N ASN A 12 -10.97 16.46 -10.69
CA ASN A 12 -11.73 15.56 -9.81
C ASN A 12 -11.10 14.17 -9.74
N VAL A 13 -11.27 13.51 -8.59
CA VAL A 13 -10.87 12.10 -8.43
C VAL A 13 -11.69 11.24 -9.39
N ALA A 14 -11.01 10.41 -10.18
CA ALA A 14 -11.66 9.48 -11.08
C ALA A 14 -12.51 8.47 -10.29
N HIS A 15 -13.67 8.10 -10.83
CA HIS A 15 -14.64 7.20 -10.18
C HIS A 15 -14.10 5.80 -9.82
N ASN A 16 -12.98 5.40 -10.41
CA ASN A 16 -12.28 4.14 -10.13
C ASN A 16 -10.83 4.38 -9.67
N ALA A 17 -10.51 5.56 -9.14
CA ALA A 17 -9.15 5.92 -8.72
C ALA A 17 -8.57 4.95 -7.66
N TYR A 18 -9.40 4.49 -6.71
CA TYR A 18 -8.99 3.46 -5.75
C TYR A 18 -8.55 2.18 -6.44
N HIS A 19 -9.35 1.68 -7.38
CA HIS A 19 -9.03 0.50 -8.18
C HIS A 19 -7.75 0.67 -9.01
N ARG A 20 -7.48 1.89 -9.52
CA ARG A 20 -6.22 2.20 -10.22
C ARG A 20 -5.02 2.11 -9.27
N LEU A 21 -5.11 2.62 -8.04
CA LEU A 21 -4.07 2.46 -7.01
C LEU A 21 -3.83 0.98 -6.67
N VAL A 22 -4.90 0.23 -6.43
CA VAL A 22 -4.84 -1.20 -6.11
C VAL A 22 -4.20 -2.00 -7.25
N ALA A 23 -4.58 -1.74 -8.50
CA ALA A 23 -3.98 -2.38 -9.67
C ALA A 23 -2.49 -2.07 -9.79
N ALA A 24 -2.08 -0.82 -9.56
CA ALA A 24 -0.67 -0.42 -9.58
C ALA A 24 0.15 -1.17 -8.51
N ILE A 25 -0.39 -1.33 -7.31
CA ILE A 25 0.27 -2.07 -6.24
C ILE A 25 0.40 -3.56 -6.58
N TYR A 26 -0.64 -4.19 -7.14
CA TYR A 26 -0.58 -5.61 -7.48
C TYR A 26 0.28 -5.90 -8.70
N PHE A 27 0.34 -4.99 -9.67
CA PHE A 27 1.06 -5.14 -10.93
C PHE A 27 2.02 -3.96 -11.18
N PRO A 28 3.03 -3.75 -10.32
CA PRO A 28 3.84 -2.53 -10.31
C PRO A 28 4.74 -2.36 -11.52
N LEU A 29 4.87 -3.37 -12.37
CA LEU A 29 5.76 -3.38 -13.55
C LEU A 29 5.02 -3.67 -14.86
N SER A 30 3.68 -3.83 -14.84
CA SER A 30 2.92 -4.30 -16.01
C SER A 30 1.65 -3.48 -16.21
N ALA A 31 1.73 -2.45 -17.06
CA ALA A 31 0.57 -1.62 -17.41
C ALA A 31 -0.54 -2.44 -18.10
N ARG A 32 -0.17 -3.47 -18.87
CA ARG A 32 -1.11 -4.43 -19.45
C ARG A 32 -1.91 -5.14 -18.36
N ASP A 33 -1.24 -5.69 -17.35
CA ASP A 33 -1.93 -6.43 -16.29
C ASP A 33 -2.77 -5.49 -15.42
N GLN A 34 -2.32 -4.24 -15.23
CA GLN A 34 -3.12 -3.19 -14.58
C GLN A 34 -4.44 -2.95 -15.35
N GLN A 35 -4.36 -2.74 -16.67
CA GLN A 35 -5.54 -2.50 -17.51
C GLN A 35 -6.48 -3.72 -17.52
N GLN A 36 -5.94 -4.93 -17.63
CA GLN A 36 -6.73 -6.16 -17.56
C GLN A 36 -7.45 -6.32 -16.21
N ALA A 37 -6.76 -5.98 -15.10
CA ALA A 37 -7.35 -6.00 -13.77
C ALA A 37 -8.48 -4.97 -13.65
N LEU A 38 -8.33 -3.78 -14.21
CA LEU A 38 -9.37 -2.75 -14.22
C LEU A 38 -10.61 -3.18 -15.03
N ILE A 39 -10.41 -3.77 -16.21
CA ILE A 39 -11.52 -4.29 -17.03
C ILE A 39 -12.30 -5.38 -16.27
N LEU A 40 -11.59 -6.31 -15.62
CA LEU A 40 -12.23 -7.34 -14.82
C LEU A 40 -12.99 -6.74 -13.63
N ALA A 41 -12.41 -5.75 -12.96
CA ALA A 41 -13.05 -5.05 -11.85
C ALA A 41 -14.33 -4.33 -12.30
N ASP A 42 -14.32 -3.68 -13.46
CA ASP A 42 -15.50 -2.98 -14.00
C ASP A 42 -16.65 -3.96 -14.31
N ILE A 43 -16.34 -5.13 -14.89
CA ILE A 43 -17.33 -6.19 -15.15
C ILE A 43 -17.94 -6.71 -13.84
N GLU A 44 -17.09 -6.98 -12.85
CA GLU A 44 -17.52 -7.50 -11.55
C GLU A 44 -18.34 -6.47 -10.75
N LYS A 45 -17.95 -5.19 -10.81
CA LYS A 45 -18.70 -4.09 -10.22
C LYS A 45 -20.08 -3.95 -10.87
N ALA A 46 -20.16 -4.01 -12.21
CA ALA A 46 -21.43 -3.95 -12.91
C ALA A 46 -22.38 -5.08 -12.48
N GLU A 47 -21.86 -6.30 -12.34
CA GLU A 47 -22.64 -7.43 -11.85
C GLU A 47 -23.08 -7.23 -10.39
N PHE A 48 -22.18 -6.79 -9.50
CA PHE A 48 -22.51 -6.50 -8.11
C PHE A 48 -23.64 -5.47 -7.98
N VAL A 49 -23.56 -4.37 -8.74
CA VAL A 49 -24.60 -3.34 -8.77
C VAL A 49 -25.92 -3.88 -9.31
N ARG A 50 -25.88 -4.75 -10.32
CA ARG A 50 -27.08 -5.34 -10.94
C ARG A 50 -27.84 -6.28 -10.01
N VAL A 51 -27.14 -7.12 -9.25
CA VAL A 51 -27.78 -8.17 -8.43
C VAL A 51 -27.87 -7.83 -6.94
N GLY A 52 -27.08 -6.87 -6.48
CA GLY A 52 -26.93 -6.48 -5.08
C GLY A 52 -26.04 -7.44 -4.27
N GLY A 53 -25.41 -6.93 -3.21
CA GLY A 53 -24.41 -7.66 -2.42
C GLY A 53 -24.88 -9.00 -1.83
N ALA A 54 -26.17 -9.13 -1.50
CA ALA A 54 -26.73 -10.38 -0.97
C ALA A 54 -26.80 -11.52 -2.00
N LYS A 55 -26.84 -11.20 -3.30
CA LYS A 55 -26.96 -12.18 -4.40
C LYS A 55 -25.71 -12.27 -5.27
N TYR A 56 -24.77 -11.34 -5.09
CA TYR A 56 -23.53 -11.30 -5.84
C TYR A 56 -22.67 -12.53 -5.59
N LYS A 57 -22.16 -13.11 -6.69
CA LYS A 57 -21.21 -14.22 -6.66
C LYS A 57 -20.04 -13.87 -7.57
N PRO A 58 -18.83 -13.68 -7.01
CA PRO A 58 -17.62 -13.44 -7.80
C PRO A 58 -17.41 -14.51 -8.87
N THR A 59 -16.96 -14.13 -10.07
CA THR A 59 -16.57 -15.11 -11.09
C THR A 59 -15.35 -15.91 -10.63
N GLU A 60 -15.13 -17.09 -11.22
CA GLU A 60 -13.94 -17.90 -10.95
C GLU A 60 -12.63 -17.17 -11.29
N ILE A 61 -12.65 -16.32 -12.32
CA ILE A 61 -11.49 -15.50 -12.70
C ILE A 61 -11.18 -14.50 -11.57
N PHE A 62 -12.19 -13.81 -11.06
CA PHE A 62 -12.01 -12.85 -9.97
C PHE A 62 -11.60 -13.52 -8.65
N ARG A 63 -12.12 -14.73 -8.37
CA ARG A 63 -11.66 -15.56 -7.23
C ARG A 63 -10.19 -15.95 -7.37
N ALA A 64 -9.77 -16.36 -8.57
CA ALA A 64 -8.37 -16.70 -8.83
C ALA A 64 -7.46 -15.48 -8.67
N ALA A 65 -7.86 -14.33 -9.20
CA ALA A 65 -7.15 -13.06 -9.03
C ALA A 65 -7.05 -12.65 -7.56
N SER A 66 -8.14 -12.79 -6.79
CA SER A 66 -8.19 -12.52 -5.34
C SER A 66 -7.18 -13.37 -4.56
N ARG A 67 -7.04 -14.66 -4.89
CA ARG A 67 -6.02 -15.53 -4.25
C ARG A 67 -4.59 -15.10 -4.59
N ILE A 68 -4.36 -14.59 -5.79
CA ILE A 68 -3.04 -14.05 -6.17
C ILE A 68 -2.76 -12.76 -5.41
N ALA A 69 -3.78 -11.90 -5.28
CA ALA A 69 -3.72 -10.67 -4.51
C ALA A 69 -3.41 -10.96 -3.02
N GLU A 70 -4.12 -11.90 -2.40
CA GLU A 70 -3.87 -12.39 -1.04
C GLU A 70 -2.41 -12.77 -0.80
N LYS A 71 -1.82 -13.56 -1.71
CA LYS A 71 -0.40 -13.96 -1.62
C LYS A 71 0.58 -12.79 -1.70
N ARG A 72 0.17 -11.67 -2.32
CA ARG A 72 1.01 -10.48 -2.49
C ARG A 72 0.82 -9.46 -1.36
N THR A 73 -0.23 -9.57 -0.55
CA THR A 73 -0.54 -8.63 0.54
C THR A 73 0.61 -8.47 1.53
N ALA A 74 1.28 -9.55 1.94
CA ALA A 74 2.44 -9.45 2.83
C ALA A 74 3.60 -8.66 2.22
N HIS A 75 3.81 -8.76 0.90
CA HIS A 75 4.84 -8.00 0.21
C HIS A 75 4.50 -6.51 0.12
N ILE A 76 3.23 -6.20 -0.10
CA ILE A 76 2.70 -4.83 -0.14
C ILE A 76 2.85 -4.18 1.23
N TYR A 77 2.37 -4.86 2.27
CA TYR A 77 2.48 -4.41 3.65
C TYR A 77 3.94 -4.16 4.02
N LEU A 78 4.83 -5.14 3.78
CA LEU A 78 6.25 -5.02 4.11
C LEU A 78 6.91 -3.86 3.35
N THR A 79 6.56 -3.65 2.09
CA THR A 79 7.08 -2.53 1.30
C THR A 79 6.63 -1.18 1.87
N GLY A 80 5.34 -1.07 2.22
CA GLY A 80 4.79 0.12 2.87
C GLY A 80 5.44 0.37 4.23
N PHE A 81 5.65 -0.69 5.02
CA PHE A 81 6.27 -0.64 6.33
C PHE A 81 7.74 -0.18 6.28
N VAL A 82 8.51 -0.63 5.28
CA VAL A 82 9.87 -0.13 5.03
C VAL A 82 9.86 1.36 4.68
N ALA A 83 8.94 1.80 3.82
CA ALA A 83 8.83 3.21 3.45
C ALA A 83 8.42 4.09 4.65
N LEU A 84 7.49 3.62 5.48
CA LEU A 84 7.11 4.31 6.72
C LEU A 84 8.26 4.35 7.73
N SER A 85 9.00 3.26 7.91
CA SER A 85 10.19 3.21 8.78
C SER A 85 11.29 4.18 8.33
N TYR A 86 11.39 4.38 7.01
CA TYR A 86 12.32 5.32 6.40
C TYR A 86 11.91 6.77 6.69
N ILE A 87 10.62 7.10 6.57
CA ILE A 87 10.08 8.42 6.92
C ILE A 87 10.18 8.69 8.42
N TRP A 88 9.82 7.70 9.24
CA TRP A 88 9.91 7.75 10.70
C TRP A 88 11.33 8.10 11.18
N GLN A 89 12.37 7.55 10.56
CA GLN A 89 13.75 7.94 10.89
C GLN A 89 13.96 9.44 10.75
N LYS A 90 13.48 10.05 9.67
CA LYS A 90 13.60 11.49 9.44
C LYS A 90 12.87 12.29 10.53
N ASP A 91 11.64 11.90 10.83
CA ASP A 91 10.77 12.62 11.76
C ASP A 91 11.29 12.55 13.20
N PHE A 92 12.03 11.48 13.53
CA PHE A 92 12.68 11.28 14.83
C PHE A 92 14.17 11.69 14.85
N GLY A 93 14.59 12.56 13.94
CA GLY A 93 15.92 13.18 13.94
C GLY A 93 17.08 12.24 13.57
N GLN A 94 16.78 11.07 13.01
CA GLN A 94 17.76 10.11 12.50
C GLN A 94 18.06 10.39 11.03
N SER A 95 19.30 10.11 10.60
CA SER A 95 19.65 10.09 9.18
C SER A 95 18.91 8.96 8.46
N PRO A 96 17.99 9.25 7.51
CA PRO A 96 17.20 8.23 6.86
C PRO A 96 18.06 7.30 6.00
N SER A 97 17.92 5.99 6.20
CA SER A 97 18.65 4.98 5.43
C SER A 97 17.75 3.81 5.08
N LEU A 98 17.77 3.42 3.81
CA LEU A 98 17.04 2.23 3.34
C LEU A 98 17.48 0.97 4.07
N ASN A 99 18.78 0.79 4.27
CA ASN A 99 19.31 -0.39 4.95
C ASN A 99 18.82 -0.43 6.40
N ARG A 100 18.84 0.71 7.12
CA ARG A 100 18.28 0.81 8.47
C ARG A 100 16.79 0.52 8.47
N SER A 101 16.04 1.04 7.49
CA SER A 101 14.60 0.83 7.37
C SER A 101 14.24 -0.63 7.11
N ALA A 102 15.02 -1.31 6.25
CA ALA A 102 14.86 -2.73 5.99
C ALA A 102 15.16 -3.56 7.25
N ILE A 103 16.21 -3.21 8.01
CA ILE A 103 16.53 -3.84 9.29
C ILE A 103 15.38 -3.63 10.30
N ILE A 104 14.90 -2.40 10.48
CA ILE A 104 13.77 -2.08 11.37
C ILE A 104 12.55 -2.92 11.01
N ALA A 105 12.19 -2.96 9.72
CA ALA A 105 11.07 -3.76 9.24
C ALA A 105 11.27 -5.27 9.46
N SER A 106 12.50 -5.76 9.27
CA SER A 106 12.88 -7.16 9.51
C SER A 106 12.71 -7.53 10.98
N CYS A 107 13.22 -6.71 11.89
CA CYS A 107 13.12 -6.89 13.34
C CYS A 107 11.65 -6.82 13.80
N ALA A 108 10.90 -5.81 13.34
CA ALA A 108 9.48 -5.70 13.65
C ALA A 108 8.69 -6.92 13.17
N ALA A 109 8.93 -7.37 11.92
CA ALA A 109 8.28 -8.55 11.35
C ALA A 109 8.61 -9.84 12.12
N ASN A 110 9.80 -9.92 12.73
CA ASN A 110 10.15 -11.05 13.59
C ASN A 110 9.29 -11.09 14.86
N SER A 111 8.90 -9.92 15.37
CA SER A 111 8.08 -9.80 16.58
C SER A 111 6.59 -10.03 16.31
N PHE A 112 5.99 -9.36 15.32
CA PHE A 112 4.56 -9.52 15.05
C PHE A 112 4.25 -10.77 14.21
N GLY A 113 5.18 -11.21 13.35
CA GLY A 113 5.15 -12.47 12.59
C GLY A 113 4.08 -12.62 11.51
N LYS A 114 2.89 -12.03 11.70
CA LYS A 114 1.74 -12.15 10.82
C LYS A 114 0.97 -10.84 10.77
N ILE A 115 0.43 -10.53 9.60
CA ILE A 115 -0.59 -9.49 9.44
C ILE A 115 -1.95 -10.16 9.26
N ARG A 116 -3.00 -9.50 9.73
CA ARG A 116 -4.36 -9.89 9.42
C ARG A 116 -4.84 -9.14 8.20
N TRP A 117 -5.61 -9.83 7.38
CA TRP A 117 -6.19 -9.27 6.18
C TRP A 117 -7.58 -9.84 5.96
N ARG A 118 -8.52 -8.97 5.61
CA ARG A 118 -9.82 -9.37 5.07
C ARG A 118 -9.79 -9.16 3.55
N PRO A 119 -10.14 -10.16 2.74
CA PRO A 119 -10.32 -9.95 1.33
C PRO A 119 -11.43 -8.93 1.10
N ALA A 120 -11.09 -7.74 0.58
CA ALA A 120 -12.12 -6.78 0.15
C ALA A 120 -13.09 -7.38 -0.89
N ILE A 121 -12.62 -8.40 -1.61
CA ILE A 121 -13.36 -9.15 -2.65
C ILE A 121 -14.41 -10.12 -2.08
N ASP A 122 -14.32 -10.49 -0.80
CA ASP A 122 -15.31 -11.36 -0.14
C ASP A 122 -15.75 -10.69 1.17
N PRO A 123 -16.87 -9.95 1.17
CA PRO A 123 -17.31 -9.19 2.35
C PRO A 123 -17.74 -10.11 3.49
N PHE A 124 -18.04 -11.37 3.17
CA PHE A 124 -18.37 -12.43 4.12
C PHE A 124 -17.17 -13.37 4.39
N GLY A 125 -16.01 -13.07 3.78
CA GLY A 125 -14.78 -13.80 3.94
C GLY A 125 -14.26 -13.68 5.37
N LYS A 126 -13.86 -14.81 5.95
CA LYS A 126 -13.16 -14.79 7.24
C LYS A 126 -11.85 -14.04 7.10
N GLU A 127 -11.51 -13.25 8.12
CA GLU A 127 -10.19 -12.65 8.25
C GLU A 127 -9.12 -13.76 8.23
N ARG A 128 -8.04 -13.52 7.48
CA ARG A 128 -6.94 -14.47 7.32
C ARG A 128 -5.65 -13.87 7.82
N ALA A 129 -4.87 -14.69 8.52
CA ALA A 129 -3.52 -14.34 8.92
C ALA A 129 -2.54 -14.72 7.81
N THR A 130 -1.73 -13.76 7.35
CA THR A 130 -0.65 -13.99 6.39
C THR A 130 0.68 -13.74 7.06
N SER A 131 1.60 -14.70 6.98
CA SER A 131 2.95 -14.54 7.54
C SER A 131 3.73 -13.47 6.78
N VAL A 132 4.44 -12.63 7.52
CA VAL A 132 5.39 -11.67 6.98
C VAL A 132 6.79 -12.22 7.18
N THR A 133 7.64 -12.10 6.16
CA THR A 133 9.03 -12.53 6.27
C THR A 133 9.82 -11.56 7.13
N SER A 134 10.60 -12.10 8.06
CA SER A 134 11.59 -11.37 8.87
C SER A 134 13.03 -11.59 8.38
N ASP A 135 13.22 -12.26 7.24
CA ASP A 135 14.53 -12.43 6.62
C ASP A 135 14.91 -11.15 5.85
N LEU A 136 15.96 -10.47 6.31
CA LEU A 136 16.40 -9.18 5.76
C LEU A 136 16.65 -9.24 4.24
N SER A 137 17.25 -10.34 3.75
CA SER A 137 17.53 -10.49 2.32
C SER A 137 16.23 -10.54 1.49
N SER A 138 15.21 -11.21 2.02
CA SER A 138 13.88 -11.25 1.43
C SER A 138 13.16 -9.91 1.55
N VAL A 139 13.27 -9.21 2.69
CA VAL A 139 12.73 -7.84 2.85
C VAL A 139 13.29 -6.92 1.77
N GLU A 140 14.61 -6.88 1.60
CA GLU A 140 15.24 -6.04 0.58
C GLU A 140 14.81 -6.42 -0.83
N ARG A 141 14.76 -7.72 -1.15
CA ARG A 141 14.35 -8.22 -2.47
C ARG A 141 12.90 -7.83 -2.77
N ILE A 142 12.01 -7.97 -1.80
CA ILE A 142 10.61 -7.54 -1.92
C ILE A 142 10.55 -6.04 -2.15
N PHE A 143 11.22 -5.26 -1.31
CA PHE A 143 11.24 -3.80 -1.45
C PHE A 143 11.72 -3.37 -2.84
N ARG A 144 12.84 -3.93 -3.34
CA ARG A 144 13.37 -3.63 -4.68
C ARG A 144 12.37 -3.91 -5.80
N LYS A 145 11.51 -4.92 -5.65
CA LYS A 145 10.47 -5.26 -6.63
C LYS A 145 9.30 -4.26 -6.63
N TYR A 146 8.95 -3.71 -5.48
CA TYR A 146 7.80 -2.83 -5.30
C TYR A 146 8.16 -1.35 -5.07
N ARG A 147 9.45 -1.00 -5.12
CA ARG A 147 9.97 0.35 -4.83
C ARG A 147 9.30 1.48 -5.61
N SER A 148 8.89 1.24 -6.85
CA SER A 148 8.20 2.24 -7.70
C SER A 148 6.83 2.64 -7.15
N VAL A 149 6.19 1.75 -6.38
CA VAL A 149 4.87 1.95 -5.76
C VAL A 149 4.95 2.03 -4.23
N ALA A 150 6.14 2.20 -3.66
CA ALA A 150 6.34 2.20 -2.20
C ALA A 150 5.53 3.27 -1.46
N HIS A 151 5.32 4.44 -2.08
CA HIS A 151 4.48 5.51 -1.56
C HIS A 151 2.99 5.11 -1.48
N ILE A 152 2.50 4.36 -2.48
CA ILE A 152 1.13 3.84 -2.49
C ILE A 152 0.99 2.74 -1.43
N CYS A 153 1.98 1.85 -1.32
CA CYS A 153 2.01 0.83 -0.25
C CYS A 153 2.02 1.48 1.15
N ALA A 154 2.82 2.53 1.35
CA ALA A 154 2.87 3.27 2.62
C ALA A 154 1.50 3.90 2.95
N ALA A 155 0.85 4.51 1.96
CA ALA A 155 -0.50 5.05 2.11
C ALA A 155 -1.51 3.97 2.52
N HIS A 156 -1.47 2.80 1.89
CA HIS A 156 -2.33 1.66 2.24
C HIS A 156 -2.09 1.13 3.66
N VAL A 157 -0.83 1.03 4.10
CA VAL A 157 -0.50 0.58 5.46
C VAL A 157 -0.96 1.62 6.48
N ALA A 158 -0.70 2.90 6.25
CA ALA A 158 -1.11 3.98 7.13
C ALA A 158 -2.65 4.09 7.24
N ALA A 159 -3.35 3.93 6.12
CA ALA A 159 -4.81 4.02 6.06
C ALA A 159 -5.53 2.71 6.44
N SER A 160 -4.81 1.66 6.86
CA SER A 160 -5.37 0.30 6.99
C SER A 160 -6.60 0.23 7.92
N GLU A 161 -6.61 0.99 9.01
CA GLU A 161 -7.73 1.08 9.96
C GLU A 161 -8.98 1.72 9.34
N TYR A 162 -8.80 2.66 8.40
CA TYR A 162 -9.88 3.36 7.68
C TYR A 162 -10.40 2.57 6.47
N LEU A 163 -9.63 1.58 6.00
CA LEU A 163 -9.99 0.69 4.90
C LEU A 163 -10.75 -0.57 5.36
N ALA A 164 -10.94 -0.76 6.67
CA ALA A 164 -11.83 -1.77 7.24
C ALA A 164 -13.23 -1.19 7.47
N PRO A 165 -14.38 -1.87 7.29
CA PRO A 165 -14.68 -3.24 6.87
C PRO A 165 -15.62 -3.29 5.65
N THR A 166 -15.35 -2.51 4.61
CA THR A 166 -16.24 -2.37 3.46
C THR A 166 -15.90 -3.39 2.35
N HIS A 167 -16.91 -3.84 1.60
CA HIS A 167 -16.66 -4.59 0.37
C HIS A 167 -15.79 -3.75 -0.58
N LEU A 168 -15.06 -4.37 -1.51
CA LEU A 168 -14.24 -3.66 -2.49
C LEU A 168 -15.03 -2.60 -3.29
N TRP A 169 -16.34 -2.81 -3.42
CA TRP A 169 -17.27 -1.89 -4.09
C TRP A 169 -17.92 -0.87 -3.17
N ASP A 170 -17.84 -1.05 -1.85
CA ASP A 170 -18.36 -0.14 -0.84
C ASP A 170 -17.28 0.93 -0.54
N GLU A 171 -16.90 1.68 -1.57
CA GLU A 171 -15.94 2.76 -1.47
C GLU A 171 -16.57 4.00 -0.82
N VAL A 172 -15.85 4.60 0.14
CA VAL A 172 -16.19 5.91 0.71
C VAL A 172 -15.33 6.96 -0.02
N PRO A 173 -15.92 7.86 -0.84
CA PRO A 173 -15.17 8.82 -1.65
C PRO A 173 -14.12 9.62 -0.87
N GLU A 174 -14.47 10.02 0.36
CA GLU A 174 -13.61 10.76 1.27
C GLU A 174 -12.37 9.95 1.69
N VAL A 175 -12.54 8.64 1.94
CA VAL A 175 -11.44 7.73 2.26
C VAL A 175 -10.53 7.54 1.04
N THR A 176 -11.10 7.38 -0.16
CA THR A 176 -10.34 7.28 -1.40
C THR A 176 -9.52 8.54 -1.66
N ALA A 177 -10.11 9.73 -1.51
CA ALA A 177 -9.41 10.99 -1.70
C ALA A 177 -8.29 11.21 -0.66
N SER A 178 -8.54 10.83 0.60
CA SER A 178 -7.54 10.90 1.67
C SER A 178 -6.38 9.90 1.44
N LEU A 179 -6.67 8.70 0.93
CA LEU A 179 -5.65 7.72 0.53
C LEU A 179 -4.77 8.23 -0.62
N ILE A 180 -5.36 8.88 -1.63
CA ILE A 180 -4.61 9.51 -2.72
C ILE A 180 -3.72 10.64 -2.18
N THR A 181 -4.24 11.45 -1.26
CA THR A 181 -3.49 12.52 -0.58
C THR A 181 -2.31 11.96 0.19
N ASN A 182 -2.51 10.88 0.96
CA ASN A 182 -1.45 10.14 1.64
C ASN A 182 -0.38 9.64 0.68
N ALA A 183 -0.77 9.04 -0.45
CA ALA A 183 0.18 8.55 -1.44
C ALA A 183 1.04 9.68 -2.02
N ALA A 184 0.45 10.84 -2.31
CA ALA A 184 1.17 12.02 -2.77
C ALA A 184 2.11 12.58 -1.69
N MET A 185 1.66 12.64 -0.44
CA MET A 185 2.46 13.09 0.71
C MET A 185 3.65 12.16 0.96
N TYR A 186 3.45 10.84 0.96
CA TYR A 186 4.54 9.90 1.11
C TYR A 186 5.50 9.92 -0.07
N GLN A 187 5.01 10.09 -1.30
CA GLN A 187 5.90 10.30 -2.44
C GLN A 187 6.74 11.56 -2.25
N ALA A 188 6.16 12.66 -1.77
CA ALA A 188 6.87 13.90 -1.47
C ALA A 188 7.87 13.73 -0.31
N ALA A 189 7.51 13.05 0.77
CA ALA A 189 8.40 12.78 1.90
C ALA A 189 9.63 11.96 1.48
N LEU A 190 9.42 10.94 0.65
CA LEU A 190 10.47 10.11 0.04
C LEU A 190 11.28 10.86 -1.04
N SER A 191 10.70 11.90 -1.64
CA SER A 191 11.33 12.71 -2.68
C SER A 191 12.45 13.59 -2.11
N VAL A 192 12.23 14.14 -0.91
CA VAL A 192 13.15 15.10 -0.26
C VAL A 192 14.19 14.43 0.62
N SER A 193 14.12 13.10 0.76
CA SER A 193 15.00 12.34 1.63
C SER A 193 16.24 11.83 0.89
N THR A 194 17.37 11.77 1.60
CA THR A 194 18.66 11.36 1.04
C THR A 194 18.67 9.89 0.63
N ASN A 195 19.17 9.56 -0.57
CA ASN A 195 19.36 8.19 -1.07
C ASN A 195 18.09 7.49 -1.65
N THR A 196 17.18 8.26 -2.27
CA THR A 196 15.99 7.70 -2.97
C THR A 196 16.10 7.66 -4.49
N SER A 197 17.22 8.05 -5.07
CA SER A 197 17.47 8.02 -6.52
C SER A 197 17.30 6.61 -7.13
N GLY A 198 17.60 5.55 -6.36
CA GLY A 198 17.42 4.17 -6.77
C GLY A 198 16.00 3.60 -6.60
N TRP A 199 15.01 4.40 -6.17
CA TRP A 199 13.65 3.89 -5.90
C TRP A 199 12.76 3.88 -7.14
N ASN A 200 13.12 4.62 -8.19
CA ASN A 200 12.30 4.79 -9.41
C ASN A 200 10.87 5.30 -9.14
N ILE A 201 10.63 5.97 -8.00
CA ILE A 201 9.32 6.57 -7.65
C ILE A 201 8.93 7.72 -8.59
N TRP A 202 9.88 8.19 -9.39
CA TRP A 202 9.75 9.31 -10.32
C TRP A 202 9.21 8.90 -11.70
N ASP A 203 9.25 7.60 -11.99
CA ASP A 203 8.66 7.05 -13.22
C ASP A 203 7.13 7.02 -13.17
N VAL A 204 6.54 7.29 -12.00
CA VAL A 204 5.11 7.51 -11.77
C VAL A 204 4.84 9.01 -11.78
N HIS A 205 4.45 9.54 -12.94
CA HIS A 205 4.11 10.97 -13.06
C HIS A 205 2.83 11.31 -12.31
N LYS A 206 2.88 12.48 -11.63
CA LYS A 206 1.79 13.09 -10.88
C LYS A 206 0.62 13.44 -11.82
N HIS A 207 -0.37 12.55 -11.93
CA HIS A 207 -1.70 12.89 -12.43
C HIS A 207 -2.70 12.84 -11.27
N PHE A 208 -2.30 13.52 -10.19
CA PHE A 208 -3.09 13.74 -9.00
C PHE A 208 -4.10 14.87 -9.28
N PRO A 209 -5.40 14.71 -8.96
CA PRO A 209 -6.39 15.77 -9.13
C PRO A 209 -5.98 17.09 -8.45
N ALA A 210 -6.21 18.23 -9.12
CA ALA A 210 -5.83 19.55 -8.61
C ALA A 210 -6.48 19.92 -7.26
N SER A 211 -7.63 19.33 -6.95
CA SER A 211 -8.41 19.59 -5.72
C SER A 211 -7.95 18.78 -4.49
N LEU A 212 -6.92 17.94 -4.60
CA LEU A 212 -6.49 17.06 -3.50
C LEU A 212 -6.07 17.79 -2.21
N GLY A 213 -5.62 19.04 -2.31
CA GLY A 213 -5.05 19.80 -1.18
C GLY A 213 -6.01 20.11 -0.02
N GLN A 214 -7.29 19.73 -0.11
CA GLN A 214 -8.28 19.92 0.95
C GLN A 214 -8.61 18.65 1.74
N TRP A 215 -8.17 17.47 1.31
CA TRP A 215 -8.48 16.21 1.99
C TRP A 215 -7.50 15.93 3.12
N PRO A 216 -7.97 15.40 4.26
CA PRO A 216 -7.11 15.16 5.41
C PRO A 216 -6.06 14.09 5.11
N PHE A 217 -4.88 14.26 5.70
CA PHE A 217 -3.88 13.21 5.78
C PHE A 217 -4.32 12.18 6.82
N LEU A 218 -4.31 10.89 6.44
CA LEU A 218 -4.57 9.80 7.39
C LEU A 218 -3.25 9.40 8.04
N GLU A 219 -3.04 9.83 9.27
CA GLU A 219 -1.86 9.43 10.04
C GLU A 219 -1.84 7.90 10.23
N PRO A 220 -0.65 7.27 10.20
CA PRO A 220 -0.54 5.86 10.55
C PRO A 220 -1.12 5.60 11.95
N GLY A 221 -1.92 4.55 12.08
CA GLY A 221 -2.45 4.13 13.38
C GLY A 221 -1.34 3.86 14.40
N GLU A 222 -1.66 4.02 15.68
CA GLU A 222 -0.70 3.84 16.79
C GLU A 222 -0.04 2.47 16.76
N GLU A 223 -0.76 1.43 16.35
CA GLU A 223 -0.21 0.08 16.22
C GLU A 223 0.95 0.05 15.22
N VAL A 224 0.79 0.64 14.03
CA VAL A 224 1.85 0.67 13.00
C VAL A 224 3.09 1.39 13.51
N LEU A 225 2.90 2.55 14.16
CA LEU A 225 4.02 3.33 14.71
C LEU A 225 4.72 2.58 15.85
N SER A 226 3.97 1.90 16.71
CA SER A 226 4.51 1.08 17.80
C SER A 226 5.39 -0.06 17.27
N TRP A 227 4.98 -0.71 16.17
CA TRP A 227 5.77 -1.76 15.53
C TRP A 227 7.07 -1.21 14.92
N ILE A 228 7.05 -0.01 14.34
CA ILE A 228 8.26 0.64 13.81
C ILE A 228 9.24 0.95 14.95
N ALA A 229 8.74 1.58 16.03
CA ALA A 229 9.55 1.90 17.19
C ALA A 229 10.16 0.63 17.82
N HIS A 230 9.36 -0.42 18.00
CA HIS A 230 9.82 -1.69 18.52
C HIS A 230 10.90 -2.34 17.61
N GLY A 231 10.70 -2.33 16.29
CA GLY A 231 11.69 -2.83 15.34
C GLY A 231 13.03 -2.07 15.43
N TYR A 232 12.99 -0.76 15.66
CA TYR A 232 14.18 0.05 15.90
C TYR A 232 14.88 -0.30 17.21
N GLU A 233 14.15 -0.44 18.31
CA GLU A 233 14.69 -0.82 19.61
C GLU A 233 15.40 -2.17 19.56
N VAL A 234 14.77 -3.17 18.94
CA VAL A 234 15.36 -4.50 18.73
C VAL A 234 16.64 -4.39 17.90
N ALA A 235 16.60 -3.69 16.76
CA ALA A 235 17.76 -3.51 15.89
C ALA A 235 18.95 -2.83 16.58
N VAL A 236 18.69 -1.88 17.48
CA VAL A 236 19.74 -1.24 18.30
C VAL A 236 20.28 -2.20 19.35
N SER A 237 19.38 -2.94 20.04
CA SER A 237 19.78 -3.89 21.08
C SER A 237 20.64 -5.05 20.56
N GLU A 238 20.39 -5.47 19.31
CA GLU A 238 21.14 -6.53 18.63
C GLU A 238 22.39 -6.00 17.91
N GLY A 239 22.66 -4.69 17.97
CA GLY A 239 23.82 -4.06 17.33
C GLY A 239 23.76 -3.98 15.80
N LEU A 240 22.58 -4.21 15.21
CA LEU A 240 22.34 -4.09 13.76
C LEU A 240 22.28 -2.63 13.30
N ILE A 241 21.89 -1.73 14.21
CA ILE A 241 21.89 -0.29 14.00
C ILE A 241 22.70 0.38 15.11
N LYS A 242 23.65 1.24 14.72
CA LYS A 242 24.36 2.13 15.66
C LYS A 242 23.48 3.34 15.99
N LYS A 243 23.50 3.77 17.26
CA LYS A 243 22.90 5.03 17.72
C LYS A 243 23.65 6.22 17.16
#